data_AF-A0A8H5L6E7-F1
#
_entry.id   AF-A0A8H5L6E7-F1
#
_cell.length_a   1.000
_cell.length_b   1.000
_cell.length_c   1.000
_cell.angle_alpha   90.00
_cell.angle_beta   90.00
_cell.angle_gamma   90.00
#
_symmetry.space_group_name_H-M   'P 1'
#
loop_
_entity.id
_entity.type
_entity.pdbx_description
1 polymer ?
#
loop_
_entity_poly.entity_id
_entity_poly.type
_entity_poly.pdbx_seq_one_letter_code
_entity_poly.pdbx_strand_id
1 'polypeptide(L)'
;MDPFNSLPPEIRLKILFSITSKFSLNSIIRASPTMLQQYQIQRIKFPRPLHVQAQNLLLVRDHLQRWQDKTFASPLAKHDDYLFQQLDSLHNMLLHFIQDYCSKATAPYMPREYICLPTFEDPKVLREQAKRMTEEHTLCDLATMVKCVRYTLPWTTIVCRQPPRSVRIPASFKLFEGKTLAEIELVLGFYMDVMKEEESLDIENPIEFCFSTL
;
A
#
# COMPACT_ATOMS: atom_id res chain seq x y z
N MET A 1 -19.31 7.52 12.68
CA MET A 1 -18.59 6.37 13.27
C MET A 1 -17.16 6.81 13.53
N ASP A 2 -16.69 6.77 14.77
CA ASP A 2 -15.29 7.09 15.09
C ASP A 2 -14.43 5.83 14.89
N PRO A 3 -13.49 5.80 13.93
CA PRO A 3 -12.68 4.61 13.64
C PRO A 3 -11.73 4.25 14.79
N PHE A 4 -11.44 5.17 15.71
CA PHE A 4 -10.60 4.90 16.87
C PHE A 4 -11.37 4.23 18.01
N ASN A 5 -12.70 4.17 17.94
CA ASN A 5 -13.53 3.55 18.98
C ASN A 5 -13.42 2.02 19.00
N SER A 6 -13.07 1.39 17.89
CA SER A 6 -12.79 -0.05 17.82
C SER A 6 -11.38 -0.40 18.32
N LEU A 7 -10.52 0.59 18.55
CA LEU A 7 -9.14 0.36 18.98
C LEU A 7 -9.02 0.29 20.50
N PRO A 8 -8.24 -0.68 21.03
CA PRO A 8 -7.89 -0.72 22.43
C PRO A 8 -7.23 0.60 22.89
N PRO A 9 -7.45 1.02 24.15
CA PRO A 9 -6.87 2.24 24.71
C PRO A 9 -5.36 2.37 24.48
N GLU A 10 -4.61 1.27 24.55
CA GLU A 10 -3.16 1.20 24.42
C GLU A 10 -2.69 1.60 23.00
N ILE A 11 -3.42 1.14 21.98
CA ILE A 11 -3.11 1.45 20.58
C ILE A 11 -3.40 2.92 20.29
N ARG A 12 -4.51 3.44 20.81
CA ARG A 12 -4.85 4.88 20.72
C ARG A 12 -3.76 5.76 21.34
N LEU A 13 -3.19 5.33 22.47
CA LEU A 13 -2.08 6.04 23.12
C LEU A 13 -0.80 6.00 22.31
N LYS A 14 -0.45 4.84 21.77
CA LYS A 14 0.74 4.70 20.92
C LYS A 14 0.66 5.63 19.71
N ILE A 15 -0.52 5.75 19.10
CA ILE A 15 -0.77 6.71 18.01
C ILE A 15 -0.57 8.15 18.50
N LEU A 16 -1.23 8.56 19.60
CA LEU A 16 -1.08 9.91 20.16
C LEU A 16 0.39 10.26 20.50
N PHE A 17 1.19 9.30 20.99
CA PHE A 17 2.60 9.52 21.35
C PHE A 17 3.56 9.46 20.15
N SER A 18 3.21 8.74 19.09
CA SER A 18 4.00 8.69 17.85
C SER A 18 3.94 9.99 17.05
N ILE A 19 2.94 10.83 17.32
CA ILE A 19 2.75 12.11 16.61
C ILE A 19 3.58 13.19 17.29
N THR A 20 4.69 13.54 16.67
CA THR A 20 5.62 14.57 17.13
C THR A 20 5.13 15.99 16.82
N SER A 21 4.32 16.15 15.77
CA SER A 21 3.80 17.45 15.34
C SER A 21 2.55 17.88 16.10
N LYS A 22 2.61 19.08 16.70
CA LYS A 22 1.46 19.71 17.38
C LYS A 22 0.29 19.99 16.42
N PHE A 23 0.58 20.24 15.13
CA PHE A 23 -0.44 20.44 14.12
C PHE A 23 -1.21 19.14 13.84
N SER A 24 -0.49 18.05 13.59
CA SER A 24 -1.06 16.72 13.33
C SER A 24 -1.82 16.17 14.53
N LEU A 25 -1.31 16.40 15.75
CA LEU A 25 -1.97 16.02 16.98
C LEU A 25 -3.31 16.77 17.15
N ASN A 26 -3.33 18.08 16.90
CA ASN A 26 -4.57 18.85 16.95
C ASN A 26 -5.57 18.41 15.87
N SER A 27 -5.09 18.03 14.68
CA SER A 27 -5.95 17.52 13.61
C SER A 27 -6.68 16.24 14.05
N ILE A 28 -5.96 15.26 14.60
CA ILE A 28 -6.54 13.98 15.04
C ILE A 28 -7.52 14.15 16.20
N ILE A 29 -7.17 14.98 17.18
CA ILE A 29 -8.02 15.25 18.34
C ILE A 29 -9.32 15.96 17.92
N ARG A 30 -9.27 16.84 16.90
CA ARG A 30 -10.47 17.51 16.39
C ARG A 30 -11.32 16.58 15.52
N ALA A 31 -10.69 15.64 14.81
CA ALA A 31 -11.38 14.69 13.94
C ALA A 31 -12.03 13.52 14.71
N SER A 32 -11.49 13.13 15.87
CA SER A 32 -11.96 11.97 16.65
C SER A 32 -12.31 12.34 18.11
N PRO A 33 -13.60 12.28 18.48
CA PRO A 33 -14.04 12.43 19.88
C PRO A 33 -13.40 11.39 20.81
N THR A 34 -13.20 10.15 20.34
CA THR A 34 -12.57 9.09 21.13
C THR A 34 -11.09 9.38 21.41
N MET A 35 -10.37 9.95 20.44
CA MET A 35 -8.97 10.36 20.61
C MET A 35 -8.85 11.63 21.46
N LEU A 36 -9.81 12.56 21.37
CA LEU A 36 -9.90 13.72 22.26
C LEU A 36 -10.09 13.29 23.71
N GLN A 37 -11.04 12.39 24.00
CA GLN A 37 -11.26 11.86 25.34
C GLN A 37 -10.01 11.16 25.87
N GLN A 38 -9.38 10.30 25.06
CA GLN A 38 -8.16 9.60 25.45
C GLN A 38 -7.00 10.58 25.74
N TYR A 39 -6.84 11.62 24.92
CA TYR A 39 -5.84 12.66 25.11
C TYR A 39 -6.11 13.50 26.37
N GLN A 40 -7.36 13.85 26.64
CA GLN A 40 -7.75 14.58 27.86
C GLN A 40 -7.50 13.72 29.12
N ILE A 41 -7.90 12.45 29.10
CA ILE A 41 -7.67 11.52 30.21
C ILE A 41 -6.17 11.36 30.49
N GLN A 42 -5.34 11.27 29.45
CA GLN A 42 -3.87 11.21 29.60
C GLN A 42 -3.27 12.52 30.11
N ARG A 43 -3.72 13.67 29.60
CA ARG A 43 -3.22 14.97 30.06
C ARG A 43 -3.56 15.26 31.52
N ILE A 44 -4.68 14.72 32.01
CA ILE A 44 -5.09 14.83 33.42
C ILE A 44 -4.29 13.84 34.29
N LYS A 45 -3.93 12.65 33.77
CA LYS A 45 -3.19 11.63 34.52
C LYS A 45 -1.66 11.80 34.50
N PHE A 46 -1.09 12.46 33.49
CA PHE A 46 0.36 12.60 33.33
C PHE A 46 0.75 13.91 32.63
N PRO A 47 1.33 14.92 33.32
CA PRO A 47 2.14 15.92 32.63
C PRO A 47 3.34 15.18 32.00
N ARG A 48 3.39 15.06 30.66
CA ARG A 48 4.44 14.43 29.82
C ARG A 48 5.27 13.33 30.52
N PRO A 49 5.09 12.04 30.22
CA PRO A 49 5.87 11.00 30.87
C PRO A 49 7.33 11.03 30.42
N LEU A 50 8.19 11.63 31.24
CA LEU A 50 9.66 11.50 31.23
C LEU A 50 10.14 10.04 31.37
N HIS A 51 9.24 9.10 31.66
CA HIS A 51 9.58 7.72 32.03
C HIS A 51 9.91 6.81 30.84
N VAL A 52 9.33 7.05 29.64
CA VAL A 52 9.72 6.30 28.42
C VAL A 52 11.02 6.87 27.82
N GLN A 53 11.38 8.10 28.19
CA GLN A 53 12.65 8.69 27.81
C GLN A 53 13.80 8.12 28.66
N ALA A 54 13.61 7.84 29.94
CA ALA A 54 14.69 7.33 30.80
C ALA A 54 15.24 5.97 30.36
N GLN A 55 14.38 5.01 29.99
CA GLN A 55 14.82 3.71 29.48
C GLN A 55 15.49 3.82 28.11
N ASN A 56 14.94 4.64 27.20
CA ASN A 56 15.58 4.90 25.90
C ASN A 56 16.90 5.66 26.05
N LEU A 57 17.02 6.58 27.01
CA LEU A 57 18.26 7.30 27.31
C LEU A 57 19.32 6.38 27.90
N LEU A 58 18.94 5.40 28.74
CA LEU A 58 19.85 4.39 29.24
C LEU A 58 20.33 3.45 28.12
N LEU A 59 19.43 3.02 27.23
CA LEU A 59 19.77 2.22 26.06
C LEU A 59 20.65 3.01 25.07
N VAL A 60 20.35 4.28 24.83
CA VAL A 60 21.15 5.17 23.97
C VAL A 60 22.51 5.45 24.61
N ARG A 61 22.58 5.64 25.93
CA ARG A 61 23.85 5.82 26.65
C ARG A 61 24.72 4.57 26.58
N ASP A 62 24.14 3.40 26.84
CA ASP A 62 24.84 2.11 26.74
C ASP A 62 25.28 1.85 25.28
N HIS A 63 24.45 2.21 24.30
CA HIS A 63 24.78 2.14 22.89
C HIS A 63 25.93 3.07 22.49
N LEU A 64 25.92 4.34 22.94
CA LEU A 64 26.99 5.31 22.71
C LEU A 64 28.29 4.91 23.40
N GLN A 65 28.20 4.32 24.60
CA GLN A 65 29.36 3.82 25.33
C GLN A 65 29.99 2.62 24.63
N ARG A 66 29.18 1.67 24.13
CA ARG A 66 29.65 0.55 23.28
C ARG A 66 30.22 1.02 21.93
N TRP A 67 29.67 2.09 21.37
CA TRP A 67 30.20 2.74 20.15
C TRP A 67 31.56 3.39 20.43
N GLN A 68 31.71 4.08 21.56
CA GLN A 68 32.96 4.67 22.02
C GLN A 68 34.03 3.61 22.30
N ASP A 69 33.66 2.48 22.89
CA ASP A 69 34.54 1.34 23.19
C ASP A 69 34.90 0.51 21.94
N LYS A 70 34.36 0.85 20.77
CA LYS A 70 34.52 0.14 19.48
C LYS A 70 34.18 -1.36 19.56
N THR A 71 33.39 -1.78 20.54
CA THR A 71 32.96 -3.17 20.76
C THR A 71 31.73 -3.53 19.94
N PHE A 72 31.29 -2.63 19.06
CA PHE A 72 30.13 -2.84 18.20
C PHE A 72 30.42 -3.89 17.12
N ALA A 73 29.78 -5.06 17.22
CA ALA A 73 29.61 -5.92 16.06
C ALA A 73 28.78 -5.13 15.05
N SER A 74 29.32 -4.88 13.85
CA SER A 74 28.60 -4.11 12.83
C SER A 74 27.25 -4.79 12.56
N PRO A 75 26.10 -4.15 12.85
CA PRO A 75 24.79 -4.70 12.49
C PRO A 75 24.60 -4.73 10.96
N LEU A 76 25.54 -4.13 10.22
CA LEU A 76 25.65 -4.11 8.76
C LEU A 76 26.68 -5.13 8.23
N ALA A 77 27.23 -6.01 9.07
CA ALA A 77 28.16 -7.04 8.60
C ALA A 77 27.51 -7.98 7.55
N LYS A 78 26.18 -8.07 7.57
CA LYS A 78 25.39 -8.54 6.44
C LYS A 78 24.74 -7.33 5.77
N HIS A 79 25.35 -6.87 4.68
CA HIS A 79 24.71 -5.94 3.75
C HIS A 79 23.52 -6.65 3.08
N ASP A 80 22.38 -6.69 3.78
CA ASP A 80 21.10 -7.04 3.17
C ASP A 80 20.45 -5.75 2.65
N ASP A 81 21.01 -5.22 1.57
CA ASP A 81 20.53 -4.01 0.90
C ASP A 81 19.03 -4.13 0.52
N TYR A 82 18.56 -5.36 0.32
CA TYR A 82 17.16 -5.69 0.09
C TYR A 82 16.24 -5.38 1.28
N LEU A 83 16.68 -5.60 2.52
CA LEU A 83 15.88 -5.28 3.71
C LEU A 83 15.77 -3.77 3.93
N PHE A 84 16.85 -3.04 3.66
CA PHE A 84 16.84 -1.58 3.72
C PHE A 84 15.93 -0.99 2.65
N GLN A 85 15.99 -1.52 1.42
CA GLN A 85 15.12 -1.07 0.34
C GLN A 85 13.64 -1.38 0.61
N GLN A 86 13.32 -2.51 1.24
CA GLN A 86 11.96 -2.82 1.67
C GLN A 86 11.48 -1.90 2.79
N LEU A 87 12.34 -1.56 3.75
CA LEU A 87 11.99 -0.66 4.84
C LEU A 87 11.74 0.77 4.34
N ASP A 88 12.58 1.25 3.42
CA ASP A 88 12.38 2.55 2.76
C ASP A 88 11.12 2.56 1.90
N SER A 89 10.85 1.48 1.17
CA SER A 89 9.60 1.34 0.41
C SER A 89 8.38 1.41 1.33
N LEU A 90 8.39 0.67 2.45
CA LEU A 90 7.31 0.68 3.43
C LEU A 90 7.14 2.06 4.08
N HIS A 91 8.24 2.72 4.44
CA HIS A 91 8.22 4.05 5.04
C HIS A 91 7.61 5.09 4.08
N ASN A 92 8.04 5.08 2.81
CA ASN A 92 7.51 5.96 1.78
C ASN A 92 6.04 5.69 1.49
N MET A 93 5.63 4.42 1.50
CA MET A 93 4.24 4.02 1.31
C MET A 93 3.35 4.52 2.46
N LEU A 94 3.80 4.39 3.71
CA LEU A 94 3.09 4.91 4.88
C LEU A 94 2.98 6.44 4.85
N LEU A 95 4.04 7.13 4.44
CA LEU A 95 4.02 8.59 4.27
C LEU A 95 2.97 9.03 3.24
N HIS A 96 2.90 8.36 2.09
CA HIS A 96 1.90 8.67 1.06
C HIS A 96 0.48 8.45 1.57
N PHE A 97 0.22 7.34 2.27
CA PHE A 97 -1.11 7.09 2.84
C PHE A 97 -1.52 8.11 3.89
N ILE A 98 -0.59 8.51 4.77
CA ILE A 98 -0.85 9.52 5.79
C ILE A 98 -1.13 10.88 5.13
N GLN A 99 -0.37 11.23 4.10
CA GLN A 99 -0.53 12.50 3.38
C GLN A 99 -1.83 12.57 2.57
N ASP A 100 -2.21 11.47 1.93
CA ASP A 100 -3.50 11.34 1.23
C ASP A 100 -4.68 11.45 2.21
N TYR A 101 -4.61 10.74 3.34
CA TYR A 101 -5.62 10.82 4.39
C TYR A 101 -5.74 12.24 4.96
N CYS A 102 -4.61 12.90 5.26
CA CYS A 102 -4.62 14.26 5.79
C CYS A 102 -5.20 15.27 4.79
N SER A 103 -4.88 15.17 3.51
CA SER A 103 -5.47 16.02 2.46
C SER A 103 -6.99 15.85 2.42
N LYS A 104 -7.46 14.61 2.36
CA LYS A 104 -8.91 14.27 2.33
C LYS A 104 -9.66 14.69 3.58
N ALA A 105 -9.03 14.57 4.75
CA ALA A 105 -9.65 14.90 6.03
C ALA A 105 -9.70 16.41 6.32
N THR A 106 -8.83 17.19 5.69
CA THR A 106 -8.77 18.65 5.88
C THR A 106 -9.39 19.44 4.73
N ALA A 107 -9.83 18.76 3.68
CA ALA A 107 -10.48 19.37 2.55
C ALA A 107 -11.80 20.07 2.94
N PRO A 108 -12.06 21.28 2.42
CA PRO A 108 -13.29 22.03 2.69
C PRO A 108 -14.56 21.31 2.23
N TYR A 109 -14.44 20.30 1.35
CA TYR A 109 -15.54 19.46 0.87
C TYR A 109 -15.15 17.96 0.92
N MET A 110 -15.12 17.40 2.12
CA MET A 110 -14.80 16.00 2.42
C MET A 110 -15.42 14.94 1.46
N PRO A 111 -16.72 14.98 1.11
CA PRO A 111 -17.34 13.90 0.34
C PRO A 111 -16.78 13.71 -1.07
N ARG A 112 -16.16 14.74 -1.68
CA ARG A 112 -15.65 14.65 -3.05
C ARG A 112 -14.27 14.00 -3.15
N GLU A 113 -13.44 14.16 -2.11
CA GLU A 113 -12.08 13.60 -2.10
C GLU A 113 -12.03 12.17 -1.55
N TYR A 114 -13.05 11.75 -0.79
CA TYR A 114 -13.21 10.34 -0.38
C TYR A 114 -13.77 9.42 -1.49
N ILE A 115 -14.29 9.97 -2.60
CA ILE A 115 -14.75 9.18 -3.77
C ILE A 115 -13.59 8.43 -4.43
N CYS A 116 -12.35 8.91 -4.27
CA CYS A 116 -11.17 8.33 -4.91
C CYS A 116 -10.42 7.32 -4.02
N LEU A 117 -11.02 6.82 -2.94
CA LEU A 117 -10.46 5.65 -2.27
C LEU A 117 -10.62 4.45 -3.22
N PRO A 118 -9.55 3.69 -3.53
CA PRO A 118 -9.71 2.44 -4.25
C PRO A 118 -10.70 1.62 -3.45
N THR A 119 -11.86 1.36 -4.04
CA THR A 119 -12.87 0.52 -3.41
C THR A 119 -12.18 -0.82 -3.18
N PHE A 120 -11.96 -1.17 -1.91
CA PHE A 120 -11.46 -2.49 -1.54
C PHE A 120 -12.58 -3.48 -1.88
N GLU A 121 -12.63 -3.87 -3.15
CA GLU A 121 -13.49 -4.93 -3.64
C GLU A 121 -13.05 -6.22 -2.92
N ASP A 122 -14.02 -6.92 -2.31
CA ASP A 122 -13.75 -8.15 -1.55
C ASP A 122 -12.96 -9.13 -2.46
N PRO A 123 -11.83 -9.67 -2.01
CA PRO A 123 -11.04 -10.66 -2.76
C PRO A 123 -11.87 -11.82 -3.30
N LYS A 124 -12.98 -12.18 -2.65
CA LYS A 124 -13.92 -13.21 -3.14
C LYS A 124 -14.67 -12.77 -4.38
N VAL A 125 -15.14 -11.52 -4.42
CA VAL A 125 -15.85 -10.95 -5.59
C VAL A 125 -14.92 -10.88 -6.79
N LEU A 126 -13.67 -10.46 -6.56
CA LEU A 126 -12.65 -10.41 -7.62
C LEU A 126 -12.25 -11.79 -8.13
N ARG A 127 -12.21 -12.82 -7.26
CA ARG A 127 -11.99 -14.22 -7.67
C ARG A 127 -13.13 -14.75 -8.54
N GLU A 128 -14.37 -14.54 -8.13
CA GLU A 128 -15.53 -14.97 -8.93
C GLU A 128 -15.63 -14.18 -10.24
N GLN A 129 -15.28 -12.90 -10.23
CA GLN A 129 -15.19 -12.09 -11.45
C GLN A 129 -14.10 -12.59 -12.39
N ALA A 130 -12.89 -12.84 -11.90
CA ALA A 130 -11.80 -13.41 -12.70
C ALA A 130 -12.16 -14.77 -13.28
N LYS A 131 -12.86 -15.62 -12.51
CA LYS A 131 -13.36 -16.91 -12.97
C LYS A 131 -14.38 -16.78 -14.10
N ARG A 132 -15.43 -15.96 -13.90
CA ARG A 132 -16.44 -15.69 -14.95
C ARG A 132 -15.81 -15.13 -16.21
N MET A 133 -14.89 -14.17 -16.09
CA MET A 133 -14.21 -13.56 -17.24
C MET A 133 -13.33 -14.57 -18.00
N THR A 134 -12.80 -15.58 -17.31
CA THR A 134 -12.03 -16.66 -17.94
C THR A 134 -12.96 -17.65 -18.67
N GLU A 135 -14.11 -17.98 -18.09
CA GLU A 135 -15.11 -18.91 -18.66
C GLU A 135 -15.88 -18.30 -19.84
N GLU A 136 -16.23 -17.01 -19.75
CA GLU A 136 -17.04 -16.30 -20.74
C GLU A 136 -16.20 -15.58 -21.81
N HIS A 137 -14.86 -15.58 -21.68
CA HIS A 137 -13.93 -14.83 -22.53
C HIS A 137 -14.32 -13.35 -22.72
N THR A 138 -14.83 -12.73 -21.67
CA THR A 138 -15.33 -11.36 -21.70
C THR A 138 -14.19 -10.37 -21.96
N LEU A 139 -14.41 -9.43 -22.87
CA LEU A 139 -13.50 -8.31 -23.12
C LEU A 139 -13.55 -7.32 -21.95
N CYS A 140 -12.39 -6.80 -21.56
CA CYS A 140 -12.23 -5.88 -20.45
C CYS A 140 -11.12 -4.86 -20.72
N ASP A 141 -11.16 -3.76 -19.95
CA ASP A 141 -10.14 -2.73 -19.97
C ASP A 141 -8.92 -3.13 -19.12
N LEU A 142 -7.82 -2.40 -19.33
CA LEU A 142 -6.56 -2.61 -18.59
C LEU A 142 -6.79 -2.53 -17.07
N ALA A 143 -7.62 -1.59 -16.62
CA ALA A 143 -7.92 -1.37 -15.20
C ALA A 143 -8.59 -2.60 -14.56
N THR A 144 -9.59 -3.18 -15.21
CA THR A 144 -10.26 -4.40 -14.74
C THR A 144 -9.32 -5.59 -14.79
N MET A 145 -8.48 -5.68 -15.82
CA MET A 145 -7.51 -6.76 -15.98
C MET A 145 -6.45 -6.73 -14.86
N VAL A 146 -5.87 -5.57 -14.57
CA VAL A 146 -4.89 -5.35 -13.48
C VAL A 146 -5.47 -5.75 -12.12
N LYS A 147 -6.75 -5.48 -11.87
CA LYS A 147 -7.44 -5.88 -10.63
C LYS A 147 -7.61 -7.40 -10.53
N CYS A 148 -8.00 -8.05 -11.62
CA CYS A 148 -8.43 -9.45 -11.61
C CYS A 148 -7.30 -10.46 -11.85
N VAL A 149 -6.24 -10.06 -12.55
CA VAL A 149 -5.16 -10.98 -12.99
C VAL A 149 -4.55 -11.79 -11.85
N ARG A 150 -4.43 -11.20 -10.65
CA ARG A 150 -3.91 -11.87 -9.45
C ARG A 150 -4.73 -13.04 -8.94
N TYR A 151 -6.01 -13.05 -9.30
CA TYR A 151 -6.99 -14.01 -8.83
C TYR A 151 -7.33 -15.04 -9.90
N THR A 152 -6.66 -14.98 -11.05
CA THR A 152 -6.84 -15.93 -12.15
C THR A 152 -6.17 -17.28 -11.83
N LEU A 153 -6.59 -18.31 -12.56
CA LEU A 153 -6.04 -19.65 -12.39
C LEU A 153 -4.60 -19.71 -12.92
N PRO A 154 -3.74 -20.60 -12.38
CA PRO A 154 -2.32 -20.67 -12.75
C PRO A 154 -2.04 -20.95 -14.24
N TRP A 155 -3.01 -21.47 -14.98
CA TRP A 155 -2.95 -21.82 -16.40
C TRP A 155 -3.71 -20.82 -17.30
N THR A 156 -4.07 -19.65 -16.77
CA THR A 156 -4.72 -18.59 -17.55
C THR A 156 -3.69 -17.78 -18.35
N THR A 157 -4.09 -17.31 -19.52
CA THR A 157 -3.35 -16.36 -20.37
C THR A 157 -4.18 -15.09 -20.52
N ILE A 158 -3.51 -13.94 -20.50
CA ILE A 158 -4.09 -12.67 -20.91
C ILE A 158 -3.98 -12.61 -22.44
N VAL A 159 -5.11 -12.39 -23.10
CA VAL A 159 -5.14 -12.15 -24.54
C VAL A 159 -5.35 -10.66 -24.75
N CYS A 160 -4.36 -10.01 -25.33
CA CYS A 160 -4.48 -8.66 -25.85
C CYS A 160 -5.04 -8.77 -27.27
N ARG A 161 -6.27 -8.31 -27.48
CA ARG A 161 -6.94 -8.27 -28.79
C ARG A 161 -6.89 -6.88 -29.35
N GLN A 162 -6.39 -6.78 -30.57
CA GLN A 162 -6.41 -5.58 -31.37
C GLN A 162 -6.60 -5.99 -32.83
N PRO A 163 -7.84 -6.13 -33.31
CA PRO A 163 -8.12 -6.70 -34.63
C PRO A 163 -7.28 -6.02 -35.73
N PRO A 164 -6.53 -6.77 -36.56
CA PRO A 164 -6.55 -8.23 -36.76
C PRO A 164 -5.55 -9.04 -35.91
N ARG A 165 -4.80 -8.40 -35.02
CA ARG A 165 -3.71 -8.99 -34.24
C ARG A 165 -4.17 -9.40 -32.84
N SER A 166 -3.61 -10.49 -32.32
CA SER A 166 -3.84 -10.90 -30.93
C SER A 166 -2.57 -11.47 -30.32
N VAL A 167 -2.21 -10.99 -29.15
CA VAL A 167 -1.01 -11.41 -28.41
C VAL A 167 -1.44 -12.11 -27.14
N ARG A 168 -0.79 -13.23 -26.81
CA ARG A 168 -1.04 -13.96 -25.56
C ARG A 168 0.11 -13.73 -24.59
N ILE A 169 -0.19 -13.18 -23.43
CA ILE A 169 0.73 -12.98 -22.33
C ILE A 169 0.40 -14.03 -21.25
N PRO A 170 1.37 -14.83 -20.77
CA PRO A 170 1.11 -15.80 -19.72
C PRO A 170 0.71 -15.08 -18.42
N ALA A 171 -0.48 -15.37 -17.90
CA ALA A 171 -0.97 -14.81 -16.63
C ALA A 171 -0.42 -15.63 -15.45
N SER A 172 0.89 -15.91 -15.46
CA SER A 172 1.45 -16.83 -14.47
C SER A 172 1.34 -16.24 -13.06
N PHE A 173 0.90 -17.07 -12.12
CA PHE A 173 0.78 -16.71 -10.71
C PHE A 173 2.08 -16.09 -10.16
N LYS A 174 3.25 -16.62 -10.55
CA LYS A 174 4.56 -16.11 -10.13
C LYS A 174 4.89 -14.70 -10.62
N LEU A 175 4.31 -14.25 -11.73
CA LEU A 175 4.57 -12.91 -12.30
C LEU A 175 3.85 -11.81 -11.53
N PHE A 176 2.72 -12.12 -10.87
CA PHE A 176 1.79 -11.14 -10.33
C PHE A 176 1.48 -11.30 -8.82
N GLU A 177 1.89 -12.42 -8.21
CA GLU A 177 1.79 -12.67 -6.77
C GLU A 177 2.65 -11.68 -5.96
N GLY A 178 2.09 -11.12 -4.89
CA GLY A 178 2.80 -10.20 -3.98
C GLY A 178 3.07 -8.78 -4.50
N LYS A 179 2.83 -8.50 -5.79
CA LYS A 179 3.01 -7.15 -6.34
C LYS A 179 1.95 -6.16 -5.82
N THR A 180 2.03 -4.88 -6.16
CA THR A 180 0.96 -3.86 -6.01
C THR A 180 0.22 -3.63 -7.34
N LEU A 181 -0.96 -3.00 -7.36
CA LEU A 181 -1.69 -2.77 -8.63
C LEU A 181 -0.84 -1.95 -9.61
N ALA A 182 -0.14 -0.94 -9.11
CA ALA A 182 0.78 -0.11 -9.89
C ALA A 182 1.94 -0.93 -10.48
N GLU A 183 2.51 -1.88 -9.72
CA GLU A 183 3.57 -2.75 -10.23
C GLU A 183 3.07 -3.71 -11.33
N ILE A 184 1.82 -4.17 -11.24
CA ILE A 184 1.21 -4.99 -12.30
C ILE A 184 0.99 -4.16 -13.56
N GLU A 185 0.45 -2.97 -13.40
CA GLU A 185 0.26 -2.02 -14.50
C GLU A 185 1.58 -1.71 -15.19
N LEU A 186 2.66 -1.50 -14.44
CA LEU A 186 4.00 -1.24 -14.98
C LEU A 186 4.57 -2.46 -15.72
N VAL A 187 4.38 -3.68 -15.19
CA VAL A 187 4.79 -4.92 -15.87
C VAL A 187 4.03 -5.11 -17.17
N LEU A 188 2.72 -4.91 -17.16
CA LEU A 188 1.89 -5.04 -18.36
C LEU A 188 2.22 -3.95 -19.38
N GLY A 189 2.45 -2.71 -18.92
CA GLY A 189 2.93 -1.61 -19.75
C GLY A 189 4.25 -1.94 -20.44
N PHE A 190 5.23 -2.47 -19.69
CA PHE A 190 6.50 -2.91 -20.25
C PHE A 190 6.33 -4.01 -21.30
N TYR A 191 5.48 -5.02 -21.03
CA TYR A 191 5.17 -6.05 -22.03
C TYR A 191 4.55 -5.43 -23.28
N MET A 192 3.58 -4.52 -23.12
CA MET A 192 2.96 -3.85 -24.26
C MET A 192 3.96 -3.01 -25.05
N ASP A 193 4.90 -2.34 -24.39
CA ASP A 193 5.95 -1.55 -25.06
C ASP A 193 6.92 -2.43 -25.86
N VAL A 194 7.33 -3.57 -25.31
CA VAL A 194 8.13 -4.57 -26.05
C VAL A 194 7.35 -5.11 -27.25
N MET A 195 6.06 -5.40 -27.08
CA MET A 195 5.20 -5.86 -28.18
C MET A 195 4.95 -4.78 -29.24
N LYS A 196 5.01 -3.47 -28.87
CA LYS A 196 4.97 -2.35 -29.82
C LYS A 196 6.25 -2.28 -30.65
N GLU A 197 7.41 -2.49 -30.04
CA GLU A 197 8.70 -2.50 -30.74
C GLU A 197 8.81 -3.67 -31.74
N GLU A 198 8.14 -4.79 -31.47
CA GLU A 198 8.06 -5.94 -32.39
C GLU A 198 6.98 -5.79 -33.50
N GLU A 199 6.41 -4.60 -33.70
CA GLU A 199 5.31 -4.30 -34.65
C GLU A 199 4.06 -5.17 -34.46
N SER A 200 3.84 -5.77 -33.29
CA SER A 200 2.72 -6.71 -33.06
C SER A 200 1.42 -6.04 -32.59
N LEU A 201 1.49 -4.78 -32.14
CA LEU A 201 0.35 -3.96 -31.70
C LEU A 201 0.48 -2.53 -32.25
N ASP A 202 -0.64 -1.92 -32.64
CA ASP A 202 -0.71 -0.57 -33.19
C ASP A 202 -1.05 0.46 -32.09
N ILE A 203 -0.57 1.70 -32.20
CA ILE A 203 -0.64 2.71 -31.12
C ILE A 203 -1.98 3.45 -31.12
N GLU A 204 -2.67 3.53 -32.27
CA GLU A 204 -3.86 4.36 -32.43
C GLU A 204 -5.17 3.65 -32.06
N ASN A 205 -5.19 2.32 -32.00
CA ASN A 205 -6.40 1.55 -31.79
C ASN A 205 -6.52 1.06 -30.33
N PRO A 206 -7.71 1.14 -29.71
CA PRO A 206 -7.91 0.67 -28.34
C PRO A 206 -7.61 -0.83 -28.24
N ILE A 207 -6.82 -1.20 -27.23
CA ILE A 207 -6.42 -2.58 -26.97
C ILE A 207 -7.40 -3.16 -25.94
N GLU A 208 -8.06 -4.24 -26.31
CA GLU A 208 -8.99 -4.94 -25.44
C GLU A 208 -8.32 -6.17 -24.83
N PHE A 209 -8.61 -6.46 -23.56
CA PHE A 209 -8.01 -7.59 -22.84
C PHE A 209 -9.07 -8.64 -22.56
N CYS A 210 -8.72 -9.92 -22.61
CA CYS A 210 -9.55 -10.98 -22.03
C CYS A 210 -8.70 -12.09 -21.44
N PHE A 211 -9.31 -12.94 -20.61
CA PHE A 211 -8.66 -14.13 -20.06
C PHE A 211 -9.03 -15.37 -20.88
N SER A 212 -8.05 -16.24 -21.12
CA SER A 212 -8.26 -17.51 -21.82
C SER A 212 -7.43 -18.61 -21.17
N THR A 213 -8.04 -19.78 -20.98
CA THR A 213 -7.29 -20.99 -20.62
C THR A 213 -6.50 -21.47 -21.83
N LEU A 214 -5.26 -21.90 -21.59
CA LEU A 214 -4.40 -22.54 -22.61
C LEU A 214 -5.08 -23.70 -23.34
#